data_AF-A0A432UYS7-F1
#
_entry.id   AF-A0A432UYS7-F1
#
_cell.length_a   1.000
_cell.length_b   1.000
_cell.length_c   1.000
_cell.angle_alpha   90.00
_cell.angle_beta   90.00
_cell.angle_gamma   90.00
#
_symmetry.space_group_name_H-M   'P 1'
#
loop_
_entity.id
_entity.type
_entity.pdbx_description
1 polymer ?
#
loop_
_entity_poly.entity_id
_entity_poly.type
_entity_poly.pdbx_seq_one_letter_code
_entity_poly.pdbx_strand_id
1 'polypeptide(L)' 'MLDRKLTPDMVPVIKLARQQNIPYSWISGYYPGLNFGRIADVMKGRRYPDIPPADHLPSDFPQA' A
#
# COMPACT_ATOMS: atom_id res chain seq x y z
N MET A 1 -2.50 -11.09 16.07
CA MET A 1 -2.73 -10.12 14.98
C MET A 1 -2.98 -10.90 13.70
N LEU A 2 -4.17 -10.77 13.10
CA LEU A 2 -4.46 -11.38 11.80
C LEU A 2 -3.67 -10.62 10.74
N ASP A 3 -2.63 -11.26 10.24
CA ASP A 3 -1.71 -10.69 9.28
C ASP A 3 -2.34 -10.77 7.88
N ARG A 4 -3.03 -9.70 7.44
CA ARG A 4 -3.72 -9.67 6.15
C ARG A 4 -2.74 -9.85 5.01
N LYS A 5 -2.96 -10.88 4.18
CA LYS A 5 -2.14 -11.14 2.99
C LYS A 5 -2.16 -9.93 2.06
N LEU A 6 -0.98 -9.54 1.58
CA LEU A 6 -0.80 -8.55 0.53
C LEU A 6 -1.28 -9.14 -0.80
N THR A 7 -2.21 -8.45 -1.45
CA THR A 7 -2.77 -8.84 -2.75
C THR A 7 -2.24 -7.93 -3.87
N PRO A 8 -2.23 -8.40 -5.13
CA PRO A 8 -1.81 -7.59 -6.28
C PRO A 8 -2.56 -6.25 -6.38
N ASP A 9 -3.86 -6.23 -6.11
CA ASP A 9 -4.71 -5.04 -6.24
C ASP A 9 -4.38 -3.92 -5.25
N MET A 10 -3.75 -4.26 -4.12
CA MET A 10 -3.30 -3.27 -3.13
C MET A 10 -2.02 -2.56 -3.55
N VAL A 11 -1.19 -3.20 -4.36
CA VAL A 11 0.16 -2.74 -4.70
C VAL A 11 0.17 -1.40 -5.43
N PRO A 12 -0.67 -1.16 -6.45
CA PRO A 12 -0.74 0.12 -7.14
C PRO A 12 -1.03 1.27 -6.18
N VAL A 13 -1.99 1.07 -5.26
CA VAL A 13 -2.41 2.06 -4.26
C VAL A 13 -1.29 2.33 -3.26
N ILE A 14 -0.62 1.29 -2.76
CA ILE A 14 0.52 1.43 -1.84
C ILE A 14 1.65 2.24 -2.48
N LYS A 15 2.02 1.90 -3.72
CA LYS A 15 3.08 2.59 -4.46
C LYS A 15 2.72 4.06 -4.70
N LEU A 16 1.49 4.35 -5.14
CA LEU A 16 1.02 5.72 -5.35
C LEU A 16 0.98 6.51 -4.04
N ALA A 17 0.40 5.95 -2.97
CA ALA A 17 0.34 6.59 -1.66
C ALA A 17 1.75 6.96 -1.16
N ARG A 18 2.73 6.09 -1.38
CA ARG A 18 4.13 6.35 -1.03
C ARG A 18 4.80 7.41 -1.89
N GLN A 19 4.47 7.49 -3.17
CA GLN A 19 4.91 8.60 -4.03
C GLN A 19 4.34 9.94 -3.56
N GLN A 20 3.13 9.94 -3.01
CA GLN A 20 2.49 11.13 -2.41
C GLN A 20 2.96 11.41 -0.97
N ASN A 21 4.02 10.77 -0.50
CA ASN A 21 4.56 10.89 0.86
C ASN A 21 3.58 10.51 2.00
N ILE A 22 2.52 9.76 1.70
CA ILE A 22 1.56 9.30 2.72
C ILE A 22 2.25 8.33 3.69
N PRO A 23 2.09 8.50 5.01
CA PRO A 23 2.75 7.66 6.00
C PRO A 23 2.20 6.23 6.00
N TYR A 24 3.03 5.28 6.44
CA TYR A 24 2.69 3.85 6.47
C TYR A 24 1.48 3.56 7.37
N SER A 25 1.29 4.36 8.43
CA SER A 25 0.16 4.25 9.34
C SER A 25 -1.17 4.46 8.63
N TRP A 26 -1.25 5.37 7.66
CA TRP A 26 -2.47 5.64 6.91
C TRP A 26 -2.79 4.51 5.93
N ILE A 27 -1.77 4.04 5.22
CA ILE A 27 -1.88 2.90 4.29
C ILE A 27 -2.32 1.63 5.05
N SER A 28 -1.71 1.36 6.21
CA SER A 28 -2.07 0.23 7.07
C SER A 28 -3.45 0.39 7.70
N GLY A 29 -3.86 1.61 8.04
CA GLY A 29 -5.22 1.91 8.51
C GLY A 29 -6.27 1.66 7.42
N TYR A 30 -5.99 2.06 6.18
CA TYR A 30 -6.86 1.82 5.03
C TYR A 30 -6.99 0.33 4.68
N TYR A 31 -5.95 -0.47 4.94
CA TYR A 31 -5.97 -1.93 4.78
C TYR A 31 -5.92 -2.65 6.13
N PRO A 32 -7.06 -2.88 6.80
CA PRO A 32 -7.09 -3.52 8.11
C PRO A 32 -6.29 -4.82 8.15
N GLY A 33 -5.32 -4.88 9.07
CA GLY A 33 -4.43 -6.03 9.26
C GLY A 33 -3.22 -6.08 8.31
N LEU A 34 -3.03 -5.09 7.43
CA LEU A 34 -1.82 -5.00 6.61
C LEU A 34 -0.68 -4.42 7.44
N ASN A 35 0.38 -5.20 7.65
CA ASN A 35 1.52 -4.78 8.44
C ASN A 35 2.48 -3.87 7.64
N PHE A 36 3.29 -3.09 8.36
CA PHE A 36 4.27 -2.18 7.75
C PHE A 36 5.36 -2.92 6.96
N GLY A 37 5.70 -4.15 7.37
CA GLY A 37 6.68 -4.99 6.68
C GLY A 37 6.26 -5.27 5.23
N ARG A 38 4.98 -5.58 4.98
CA ARG A 38 4.42 -5.81 3.65
C ARG A 38 4.47 -4.56 2.79
N ILE A 39 4.15 -3.40 3.38
CA ILE A 39 4.27 -2.11 2.69
C ILE A 39 5.74 -1.87 2.28
N ALA A 40 6.68 -2.14 3.19
CA ALA A 40 8.11 -2.03 2.88
C ALA A 40 8.58 -3.02 1.81
N ASP A 41 8.08 -4.26 1.82
CA ASP A 41 8.42 -5.27 0.81
C ASP A 41 7.93 -4.88 -0.59
N VAL A 42 6.76 -4.23 -0.70
CA VAL A 42 6.28 -3.63 -1.96
C VAL A 42 7.22 -2.54 -2.44
N MET A 43 7.57 -1.59 -1.56
CA MET A 43 8.42 -0.46 -1.92
C MET A 43 9.86 -0.87 -2.26
N LYS A 44 10.35 -1.97 -1.67
CA LYS A 44 11.66 -2.55 -1.97
C LYS A 44 11.64 -3.47 -3.22
N GLY A 45 10.50 -3.65 -3.87
CA GLY A 45 10.35 -4.53 -5.03
C GLY A 45 10.44 -6.03 -4.71
N ARG A 46 10.40 -6.43 -3.43
CA ARG A 46 10.42 -7.85 -3.02
C ARG A 46 9.09 -8.56 -3.28
N ARG A 47 8.01 -7.79 -3.36
CA ARG A 47 6.65 -8.27 -3.66
C ARG A 47 6.06 -7.44 -4.80
N TYR A 48 5.65 -8.13 -5.86
CA TYR A 48 4.99 -7.54 -7.03
C TYR A 48 5.79 -6.36 -7.65
N PRO A 49 7.07 -6.57 -8.02
CA PRO A 49 7.90 -5.52 -8.60
C PRO A 49 7.31 -4.94 -9.88
N ASP A 50 6.72 -5.80 -10.72
CA ASP A 50 6.24 -5.46 -12.07
C ASP A 50 4.94 -4.66 -12.09
N ILE A 51 4.22 -4.58 -10.96
CA ILE A 51 2.96 -3.85 -10.89
C ILE A 51 3.25 -2.35 -10.74
N PRO A 52 2.86 -1.48 -11.69
CA PRO A 52 3.10 -0.04 -11.57
C PRO A 52 2.26 0.60 -10.44
N PRO A 53 2.63 1.81 -9.97
CA PRO A 53 1.73 2.63 -9.15
C PRO A 53 0.40 2.88 -9.87
N ALA A 54 -0.67 3.08 -9.10
CA ALA A 54 -1.94 3.55 -9.65
C ALA A 54 -1.80 4.99 -10.16
N ASP A 55 -2.66 5.39 -11.10
CA ASP A 55 -2.75 6.79 -11.55
C ASP A 55 -3.50 7.66 -10.52
N HIS A 56 -4.48 7.08 -9.83
CA HIS A 56 -5.31 7.75 -8.84
C HIS A 56 -5.48 6.88 -7.59
N LEU A 57 -5.55 7.52 -6.41
CA LEU A 57 -5.91 6.84 -5.17
C LEU A 57 -7.41 6.54 -5.18
N PRO A 58 -7.85 5.45 -4.52
CA PRO A 58 -9.27 5.20 -4.29
C PRO A 58 -9.96 6.41 -3.66
N SER A 59 -11.22 6.65 -4.03
CA SER A 59 -12.00 7.80 -3.53
C SER A 59 -12.26 7.75 -2.03
N ASP A 60 -12.20 6.57 -1.43
CA ASP A 60 -12.35 6.31 0.01
C ASP A 60 -11.00 6.27 0.74
N PHE A 61 -9.88 6.45 0.04
CA PHE A 61 -8.55 6.49 0.65
C PHE A 61 -8.42 7.77 1.51
N PRO A 62 -7.86 7.69 2.73
CA PRO A 62 -7.71 8.86 3.58
C PRO A 62 -6.83 9.91 2.89
N GLN A 63 -7.44 11.04 2.54
CA GLN A 63 -6.76 12.24 2.04
C GLN A 63 -6.60 13.22 3.22
N ALA A 64 -5.42 13.83 3.32
CA ALA A 64 -5.12 14.86 4.32
C ALA A 64 -5.73 16.20 3.91
#